data_AF-A0A816LZP6-F1
#
_entry.id   AF-A0A816LZP6-F1
#
_cell.length_a   1.000
_cell.length_b   1.000
_cell.length_c   1.000
_cell.angle_alpha   90.00
_cell.angle_beta   90.00
_cell.angle_gamma   90.00
#
_symmetry.space_group_name_H-M   'P 1'
#
loop_
_entity.id
_entity.type
_entity.pdbx_description
1 polymer ?
#
loop_
_entity_poly.entity_id
_entity_poly.type
_entity_poly.pdbx_seq_one_letter_code
_entity_poly.pdbx_strand_id
1 'polypeptide(L)' 'MKIGRKLLDKMPENYRNNLAVLTSAMHMLMKFGDIQSAERIFRLNKKEDIITYNVLINGYNLNDESSKCFKILEEMSHE' A
#
# COMPACT_ATOMS: atom_id res chain seq x y z
N MET A 1 4.40 5.46 11.52
CA MET A 1 3.94 6.86 11.73
C MET A 1 2.45 6.91 12.10
N LYS A 2 2.07 7.48 13.26
CA LYS A 2 0.64 7.57 13.67
C LYS A 2 -0.19 8.59 12.86
N ILE A 3 0.46 9.55 12.18
CA ILE A 3 -0.22 10.67 11.52
C ILE A 3 -0.90 10.23 10.21
N GLY A 4 -0.20 9.47 9.36
CA GLY A 4 -0.76 9.02 8.08
C GLY A 4 -2.01 8.15 8.23
N ARG A 5 -2.00 7.25 9.21
CA ARG A 5 -3.17 6.41 9.55
C ARG A 5 -4.34 7.23 10.11
N LYS A 6 -4.08 8.14 11.05
CA LYS A 6 -5.11 9.05 11.58
C LYS A 6 -5.73 9.95 10.51
N LEU A 7 -4.95 10.33 9.50
CA LEU A 7 -5.45 11.12 8.37
C LEU A 7 -6.43 10.28 7.53
N LEU A 8 -6.06 9.05 7.17
CA LEU A 8 -6.95 8.10 6.47
C LEU A 8 -8.24 7.83 7.23
N ASP A 9 -8.16 7.61 8.54
CA ASP A 9 -9.33 7.37 9.39
C ASP A 9 -10.32 8.54 9.36
N LYS A 10 -9.81 9.76 9.21
CA LYS A 10 -10.60 11.01 9.13
C LYS A 10 -11.01 11.40 7.71
N MET A 11 -10.57 10.69 6.67
CA MET A 11 -10.97 11.01 5.30
C MET A 11 -12.43 10.63 5.07
N PRO A 12 -13.21 11.47 4.36
CA PRO A 12 -14.58 11.14 4.01
C PRO A 12 -14.64 9.88 3.13
N GLU A 13 -15.72 9.10 3.25
CA GLU A 13 -15.93 7.81 2.57
C GLU A 13 -15.62 7.80 1.07
N ASN A 14 -15.93 8.89 0.36
CA ASN A 14 -15.67 9.00 -1.08
C ASN A 14 -14.16 9.01 -1.43
N TYR A 15 -13.29 9.45 -0.52
CA TYR A 15 -11.84 9.40 -0.71
C TYR A 15 -11.25 8.02 -0.40
N ARG A 16 -11.93 7.22 0.42
CA ARG A 16 -11.52 5.84 0.73
C ARG A 16 -11.62 4.90 -0.48
N ASN A 17 -12.41 5.26 -1.49
CA ASN A 17 -12.53 4.52 -2.75
C ASN A 17 -11.70 5.13 -3.89
N ASN A 18 -10.92 6.18 -3.62
CA ASN A 18 -10.07 6.80 -4.64
C ASN A 18 -8.70 6.12 -4.67
N LEU A 19 -8.43 5.39 -5.76
CA LEU A 19 -7.19 4.65 -5.94
C LEU A 19 -5.94 5.51 -5.73
N ALA A 20 -5.90 6.72 -6.30
CA ALA A 20 -4.74 7.60 -6.18
C ALA A 20 -4.45 8.02 -4.73
N VAL A 21 -5.50 8.24 -3.93
CA VAL A 21 -5.38 8.57 -2.51
C VAL A 21 -4.85 7.37 -1.73
N LEU A 22 -5.40 6.18 -1.98
CA LEU A 22 -4.95 4.94 -1.35
C LEU A 22 -3.49 4.62 -1.69
N THR A 23 -3.11 4.71 -2.97
CA THR A 23 -1.74 4.50 -3.46
C THR A 23 -0.76 5.48 -2.80
N SER A 24 -1.14 6.76 -2.71
CA SER A 24 -0.30 7.79 -2.05
C SER A 24 -0.12 7.48 -0.57
N ALA A 25 -1.17 7.02 0.10
CA ALA A 25 -1.11 6.67 1.51
C ALA A 25 -0.28 5.41 1.76
N MET A 26 -0.42 4.37 0.93
CA MET A 26 0.43 3.20 0.96
C MET A 26 1.90 3.57 0.79
N HIS A 27 2.23 4.41 -0.20
CA HIS A 27 3.60 4.85 -0.44
C HIS A 27 4.20 5.56 0.78
N MET A 28 3.45 6.47 1.40
CA MET A 28 3.87 7.13 2.63
C MET A 28 4.06 6.14 3.79
N LEU A 29 3.13 5.20 3.98
CA LEU A 29 3.21 4.21 5.05
C LEU A 29 4.44 3.31 4.90
N MET A 30 4.70 2.82 3.68
CA MET A 30 5.90 2.05 3.35
C MET A 30 7.17 2.84 3.59
N LYS A 31 7.23 4.11 3.14
CA LYS A 31 8.39 4.98 3.35
C LYS A 31 8.74 5.19 4.83
N PHE A 32 7.77 5.06 5.73
CA PHE A 32 7.97 5.20 7.18
C PHE A 32 7.86 3.88 7.95
N GLY A 33 7.97 2.74 7.26
CA GLY A 33 8.02 1.41 7.85
C GLY A 33 6.73 0.90 8.50
N ASP A 34 5.58 1.54 8.26
CA ASP A 34 4.29 1.00 8.68
C ASP A 34 3.72 0.05 7.60
N ILE A 35 4.50 -1.01 7.34
CA ILE A 35 4.25 -1.99 6.27
C ILE A 35 2.88 -2.65 6.43
N GLN A 36 2.53 -3.02 7.67
CA GLN A 36 1.28 -3.72 7.97
C GLN A 36 0.03 -2.91 7.62
N SER A 37 0.05 -1.57 7.71
CA SER A 37 -1.11 -0.80 7.24
C SER A 37 -1.10 -0.49 5.75
N ALA A 38 0.07 -0.40 5.11
CA ALA A 38 0.12 -0.36 3.65
C ALA A 38 -0.47 -1.65 3.06
N GLU A 39 -0.08 -2.82 3.57
CA GLU A 39 -0.63 -4.13 3.18
C GLU A 39 -2.15 -4.19 3.41
N ARG A 40 -2.64 -3.69 4.56
CA ARG A 40 -4.08 -3.66 4.85
C ARG A 40 -4.86 -2.80 3.85
N ILE A 41 -4.33 -1.63 3.48
CA ILE A 41 -4.97 -0.77 2.49
C ILE A 41 -5.01 -1.46 1.14
N PHE A 42 -3.90 -2.08 0.73
CA PHE A 42 -3.83 -2.84 -0.51
C PHE A 42 -4.91 -3.94 -0.56
N ARG A 43 -5.02 -4.77 0.49
CA ARG A 43 -6.00 -5.87 0.54
C ARG A 43 -7.46 -5.43 0.69
N LEU A 44 -7.71 -4.21 1.18
CA LEU A 44 -9.06 -3.63 1.27
C LEU A 44 -9.48 -2.94 -0.02
N ASN A 45 -8.52 -2.57 -0.86
CA ASN A 45 -8.79 -2.07 -2.19
C ASN A 45 -9.39 -3.21 -3.03
N LYS A 46 -10.33 -2.88 -3.91
CA LYS A 46 -10.95 -3.84 -4.84
C LYS A 46 -10.46 -3.66 -6.28
N LYS A 47 -9.51 -2.74 -6.46
CA LYS A 47 -9.05 -2.21 -7.75
C LYS A 47 -7.56 -1.89 -7.67
N GLU A 48 -6.77 -2.87 -7.29
CA GLU A 48 -5.32 -2.82 -7.47
C GLU A 48 -4.96 -2.73 -8.95
N ASP A 49 -3.90 -1.98 -9.23
CA ASP A 49 -3.27 -1.83 -10.52
C ASP A 49 -1.75 -1.93 -10.40
N ILE A 50 -1.06 -1.94 -11.55
CA ILE A 50 0.41 -2.00 -11.62
C ILE A 50 1.07 -0.92 -10.73
N ILE A 51 0.44 0.24 -10.55
CA ILE A 51 0.97 1.31 -9.71
C ILE A 51 0.94 0.90 -8.23
N THR A 52 -0.17 0.35 -7.74
CA THR A 52 -0.27 -0.13 -6.35
C THR A 52 0.69 -1.28 -6.04
N TYR A 53 0.88 -2.22 -6.97
CA TYR A 53 1.88 -3.30 -6.86
C TYR A 53 3.30 -2.73 -6.78
N ASN A 54 3.66 -1.79 -7.66
CA ASN A 54 4.97 -1.15 -7.65
C ASN A 54 5.26 -0.41 -6.34
N VAL A 55 4.25 0.22 -5.73
CA VAL A 55 4.38 0.87 -4.42
C VAL A 55 4.72 -0.15 -3.33
N LEU A 56 4.09 -1.32 -3.32
CA LEU A 56 4.43 -2.38 -2.36
C LEU A 56 5.83 -2.94 -2.60
N ILE A 57 6.18 -3.26 -3.84
CA ILE A 57 7.51 -3.78 -4.21
C ILE A 57 8.62 -2.83 -3.77
N ASN A 58 8.51 -1.55 -4.13
CA ASN A 58 9.48 -0.54 -3.72
C ASN A 58 9.52 -0.40 -2.19
N GLY A 59 8.36 -0.38 -1.55
CA GLY A 59 8.25 -0.28 -0.11
C GLY A 59 8.89 -1.45 0.64
N TYR A 60 8.73 -2.69 0.17
CA TYR A 60 9.37 -3.85 0.79
C TYR A 60 10.89 -3.79 0.63
N ASN A 61 11.37 -3.39 -0.54
CA ASN A 61 12.80 -3.19 -0.76
C ASN A 61 13.39 -2.13 0.17
N LEU A 62 12.65 -1.03 0.44
CA LEU A 62 13.08 0.02 1.37
C LEU A 62 13.05 -0.38 2.85
N ASN A 63 12.35 -1.46 3.20
CA ASN A 63 12.22 -1.94 4.58
C ASN A 63 12.85 -3.33 4.78
N ASP A 64 13.76 -3.74 3.90
CA ASP A 64 14.49 -5.02 3.98
C ASP A 64 13.59 -6.27 4.01
N GLU A 65 12.41 -6.20 3.39
CA GLU A 65 11.41 -7.29 3.31
C GLU A 65 11.45 -8.01 1.95
N SER A 66 12.65 -8.47 1.53
CA SER A 66 12.84 -9.03 0.18
C SER A 66 11.96 -10.23 -0.13
N SER A 67 11.62 -11.07 0.86
CA SER A 67 10.72 -12.22 0.69
C SER A 67 9.30 -11.78 0.27
N LYS A 68 8.81 -10.68 0.83
CA LYS A 68 7.49 -10.12 0.48
C LYS A 68 7.49 -9.47 -0.89
N CYS A 69 8.61 -8.90 -1.32
CA CYS A 69 8.79 -8.37 -2.67
C CYS A 69 8.52 -9.47 -3.72
N PHE A 70 9.18 -10.63 -3.59
CA PHE A 70 8.97 -11.76 -4.51
C PHE A 70 7.54 -12.29 -4.46
N LYS A 71 6.94 -12.39 -3.28
CA LYS A 71 5.55 -12.83 -3.13
C LYS A 71 4.57 -11.91 -3.87
N ILE A 72 4.71 -10.59 -3.74
CA ILE A 72 3.84 -9.64 -4.43
C ILE A 72 4.08 -9.64 -5.95
N LEU A 73 5.32 -9.85 -6.40
CA LEU A 73 5.60 -10.02 -7.83
C LEU A 73 4.92 -11.28 -8.42
N GLU A 74 4.91 -12.37 -7.66
CA GLU A 74 4.20 -13.60 -8.04
C GLU A 74 2.68 -13.38 -8.06
N GLU A 75 2.11 -12.76 -7.02
CA GLU A 75 0.69 -12.41 -6.98
C GLU A 75 0.26 -11.57 -8.20
N MET A 76 1.05 -10.54 -8.56
CA MET A 76 0.79 -9.69 -9.73
C MET A 76 0.80 -10.46 -11.06
N SER A 77 1.60 -11.54 -11.15
CA SER A 77 1.76 -12.32 -12.38
C SER A 77 0.63 -13.35 -12.59
N HIS A 78 -0.22 -13.53 -11.58
CA HIS A 78 -1.33 -14.48 -11.57
C HIS A 78 -2.72 -13.84 -11.62
N GLU A 79 -2.79 -12.51 -11.77
CA GLU A 79 -4.01 -11.74 -12.07
C GLU A 79 -4.16 -11.47 -13.58
#